data_AF-A0A0D2NQE0-F1
#
_entry.id   AF-A0A0D2NQE0-F1
#
_cell.length_a   1.000
_cell.length_b   1.000
_cell.length_c   1.000
_cell.angle_alpha   90.00
_cell.angle_beta   90.00
_cell.angle_gamma   90.00
#
_symmetry.space_group_name_H-M   'P 1'
#
loop_
_entity.id
_entity.type
_entity.pdbx_description
1 polymer ?
#
loop_
_entity_poly.entity_id
_entity_poly.type
_entity_poly.pdbx_seq_one_letter_code
_entity_poly.pdbx_strand_id
1 'polypeptide(L)'
;MVFPETCHCGNFSHHDYDTMTKYQADRLMSLLMYLHHNNAPPKWVRATYVTPRNNYGLDPAFLSSTTAPPPAEMRDRLAQGRAPLFHVAAEDFIPSLLSSDVEKIDNLRATKGGAHPVPEVVRAKVIGSKTTRPQVASKVFKEKNVRECAFCREAKEKDLMVCSRCKLVYYCGRECQRLAWPAHKLFCKG
;
A
#
# COMPACT_ATOMS: atom_id res chain seq x y z
N MET A 1 7.59 -8.24 -13.61
CA MET A 1 7.69 -8.72 -12.22
C MET A 1 8.28 -10.11 -12.29
N VAL A 2 9.53 -10.30 -11.83
CA VAL A 2 10.13 -11.63 -11.69
C VAL A 2 9.75 -12.11 -10.30
N PHE A 3 8.92 -13.15 -10.22
CA PHE A 3 8.49 -13.71 -8.94
C PHE A 3 9.51 -14.77 -8.49
N PRO A 4 10.04 -14.71 -7.26
CA PRO A 4 11.00 -15.67 -6.73
C PRO A 4 10.36 -17.05 -6.54
N GLU A 5 11.20 -18.05 -6.29
CA GLU A 5 10.77 -19.45 -6.18
C GLU A 5 9.65 -19.68 -5.17
N THR A 6 8.79 -20.63 -5.51
CA THR A 6 7.52 -20.92 -4.86
C THR A 6 7.70 -21.49 -3.46
N CYS A 7 6.82 -21.10 -2.53
CA CYS A 7 6.58 -21.92 -1.35
C CYS A 7 6.00 -23.28 -1.82
N HIS A 8 6.30 -24.38 -1.12
CA HIS A 8 5.81 -25.73 -1.45
C HIS A 8 4.27 -25.87 -1.50
N CYS A 9 3.52 -24.82 -1.17
CA CYS A 9 2.06 -24.74 -1.32
C CYS A 9 1.59 -24.21 -2.69
N GLY A 10 2.49 -23.95 -3.64
CA GLY A 10 2.17 -23.44 -4.98
C GLY A 10 1.79 -21.96 -5.00
N ASN A 11 2.04 -21.22 -3.92
CA ASN A 11 1.79 -19.79 -3.82
C ASN A 11 3.11 -19.02 -3.56
N PHE A 12 3.28 -17.89 -4.23
CA PHE A 12 4.49 -17.07 -4.12
C PHE A 12 4.48 -16.34 -2.79
N SER A 13 5.39 -16.67 -1.88
CA SER A 13 5.59 -16.00 -0.59
C SER A 13 4.31 -15.51 0.13
N HIS A 14 3.30 -16.39 0.24
CA HIS A 14 2.01 -16.03 0.86
C HIS A 14 2.18 -15.43 2.26
N HIS A 15 3.14 -15.91 3.05
CA HIS A 15 3.45 -15.34 4.36
C HIS A 15 3.92 -13.88 4.30
N ASP A 16 4.71 -13.50 3.30
CA ASP A 16 5.12 -12.09 3.14
C ASP A 16 3.93 -11.23 2.70
N TYR A 17 3.08 -11.73 1.80
CA TYR A 17 1.87 -11.02 1.38
C TYR A 17 0.88 -10.85 2.54
N ASP A 18 0.63 -11.90 3.32
CA ASP A 18 -0.20 -11.84 4.53
C ASP A 18 0.30 -10.76 5.47
N THR A 19 1.57 -10.85 5.80
CA THR A 19 2.19 -9.96 6.79
C THR A 19 2.18 -8.52 6.28
N MET A 20 2.52 -8.30 5.00
CA MET A 20 2.52 -6.97 4.41
C MET A 20 1.10 -6.42 4.30
N THR A 21 0.12 -7.20 3.85
CA THR A 21 -1.26 -6.75 3.70
C THR A 21 -1.87 -6.40 5.06
N LYS A 22 -1.65 -7.22 6.10
CA LYS A 22 -2.09 -6.88 7.46
C LYS A 22 -1.43 -5.60 7.97
N TYR A 23 -0.10 -5.47 7.83
CA TYR A 23 0.63 -4.26 8.22
C TYR A 23 0.13 -3.01 7.48
N GLN A 24 -0.15 -3.09 6.18
CA GLN A 24 -0.71 -1.96 5.43
C GLN A 24 -2.15 -1.64 5.86
N ALA A 25 -2.95 -2.63 6.26
CA ALA A 25 -4.26 -2.41 6.85
C ALA A 25 -4.16 -1.67 8.19
N ASP A 26 -3.26 -2.09 9.08
CA ASP A 26 -2.97 -1.42 10.35
C ASP A 26 -2.48 0.02 10.14
N ARG A 27 -1.60 0.23 9.15
CA ARG A 27 -1.08 1.55 8.80
C ARG A 27 -2.14 2.45 8.17
N LEU A 28 -3.02 1.91 7.33
CA LEU A 28 -4.18 2.63 6.81
C LEU A 28 -5.13 3.01 7.95
N MET A 29 -5.39 2.10 8.88
CA MET A 29 -6.23 2.40 10.04
C MET A 29 -5.61 3.50 10.91
N SER A 30 -4.31 3.42 11.19
CA SER A 30 -3.55 4.47 11.88
C SER A 30 -3.71 5.83 11.20
N LEU A 31 -3.61 5.87 9.86
CA LEU A 31 -3.80 7.10 9.08
C LEU A 31 -5.23 7.63 9.17
N LEU A 32 -6.24 6.77 9.08
CA LEU A 32 -7.64 7.17 9.15
C LEU A 32 -8.01 7.70 10.54
N MET A 33 -7.56 7.03 11.60
CA MET A 33 -7.68 7.50 12.97
C MET A 33 -7.03 8.88 13.16
N TYR A 34 -5.87 9.09 12.53
CA TYR A 34 -5.17 10.38 12.58
C TYR A 34 -5.89 11.49 11.81
N LEU A 35 -6.33 11.24 10.58
CA LEU A 35 -6.94 12.27 9.73
C LEU A 35 -8.37 12.61 10.12
N HIS A 36 -9.14 11.63 10.62
CA HIS A 36 -10.57 11.76 10.88
C HIS A 36 -10.93 11.82 12.37
N HIS A 37 -9.95 12.09 13.25
CA HIS A 37 -10.19 12.17 14.70
C HIS A 37 -11.33 13.13 15.11
N ASN A 38 -11.56 14.20 14.34
CA ASN A 38 -12.64 15.16 14.60
C ASN A 38 -13.99 14.77 13.95
N ASN A 39 -13.97 13.89 12.94
CA ASN A 39 -15.13 13.62 12.07
C ASN A 39 -15.53 12.14 12.11
N ALA A 40 -15.54 11.55 13.32
CA ALA A 40 -15.85 10.15 13.56
C ALA A 40 -15.04 9.18 12.66
N PRO A 41 -13.84 8.75 13.10
CA PRO A 41 -13.02 7.86 12.28
C PRO A 41 -13.77 6.55 11.98
N PRO A 42 -13.42 5.87 10.86
CA PRO A 42 -14.05 4.60 10.51
C PRO A 42 -13.87 3.58 11.63
N LYS A 43 -14.84 2.68 11.77
CA LYS A 43 -14.81 1.63 12.80
C LYS A 43 -13.84 0.50 12.47
N TRP A 44 -13.62 0.26 11.18
CA TRP A 44 -12.75 -0.80 10.70
C TRP A 44 -12.27 -0.53 9.28
N VAL A 45 -11.20 -1.23 8.90
CA VAL A 45 -10.75 -1.40 7.52
C VAL A 45 -10.60 -2.88 7.21
N ARG A 46 -10.78 -3.23 5.93
CA ARG A 46 -10.52 -4.58 5.43
C ARG A 46 -9.45 -4.56 4.36
N ALA A 47 -8.66 -5.63 4.33
CA ALA A 47 -7.63 -5.81 3.33
C ALA A 47 -7.51 -7.28 2.93
N THR A 48 -7.18 -7.49 1.66
CA THR A 48 -6.83 -8.79 1.11
C THR A 48 -5.86 -8.55 -0.05
N TYR A 49 -5.43 -9.61 -0.71
CA TYR A 49 -4.64 -9.52 -1.93
C TYR A 49 -5.10 -10.58 -2.92
N VAL A 50 -4.80 -10.35 -4.19
CA VAL A 50 -5.15 -11.24 -5.28
C VAL A 50 -3.90 -11.90 -5.82
N THR A 51 -4.01 -13.16 -6.24
CA THR A 51 -2.89 -13.95 -6.73
C THR A 51 -3.17 -14.48 -8.14
N PRO A 52 -2.13 -14.86 -8.91
CA PRO A 52 -2.32 -15.47 -10.22
C PRO A 52 -3.18 -16.74 -10.18
N ARG A 53 -3.14 -17.48 -9.05
CA ARG A 53 -3.93 -18.70 -8.84
C ARG A 53 -5.44 -18.47 -9.00
N ASN A 54 -5.92 -17.29 -8.62
CA ASN A 54 -7.31 -16.91 -8.75
C ASN A 54 -7.54 -15.93 -9.93
N ASN A 55 -6.64 -15.94 -10.92
CA ASN A 55 -6.67 -15.02 -12.06
C ASN A 55 -6.75 -13.54 -11.65
N TYR A 56 -6.10 -13.19 -10.55
CA TYR A 56 -6.20 -11.86 -9.92
C TYR A 56 -7.62 -11.42 -9.55
N GLY A 57 -8.57 -12.36 -9.47
CA GLY A 57 -9.94 -12.11 -9.09
C GLY A 57 -10.06 -11.83 -7.59
N LEU A 58 -10.86 -10.80 -7.26
CA LEU A 58 -11.21 -10.51 -5.88
C LEU A 58 -12.26 -11.51 -5.39
N ASP A 59 -12.01 -12.09 -4.22
CA ASP A 59 -12.95 -13.01 -3.58
C ASP A 59 -14.27 -12.29 -3.28
N PRO A 60 -15.44 -12.78 -3.73
CA PRO A 60 -16.72 -12.10 -3.49
C PRO A 60 -17.03 -11.88 -2.01
N ALA A 61 -16.54 -12.76 -1.13
CA ALA A 61 -16.68 -12.59 0.32
C ALA A 61 -15.97 -11.33 0.83
N PHE A 62 -14.99 -10.80 0.09
CA PHE A 62 -14.37 -9.51 0.37
C PHE A 62 -15.37 -8.35 0.29
N LEU A 63 -16.40 -8.45 -0.54
CA LEU A 63 -17.39 -7.38 -0.74
C LEU A 63 -18.71 -7.62 0.00
N SER A 64 -19.08 -8.88 0.22
CA SER A 64 -20.40 -9.22 0.76
C SER A 64 -20.52 -9.17 2.28
N SER A 65 -19.40 -9.21 3.02
CA SER A 65 -19.40 -9.21 4.49
C SER A 65 -18.80 -7.92 5.05
N THR A 66 -19.43 -7.39 6.11
CA THR A 66 -18.98 -6.21 6.87
C THR A 66 -18.43 -6.57 8.25
N THR A 67 -18.39 -7.85 8.59
CA THR A 67 -17.88 -8.35 9.88
C THR A 67 -16.52 -9.02 9.71
N ALA A 68 -15.80 -9.15 10.83
CA ALA A 68 -14.57 -9.92 10.87
C ALA A 68 -14.88 -11.40 10.64
N PRO A 69 -14.18 -12.10 9.72
CA PRO A 69 -14.35 -13.53 9.54
C PRO A 69 -13.94 -14.27 10.82
N PRO A 70 -14.71 -15.29 11.26
CA PRO A 70 -14.32 -16.11 12.39
C PRO A 70 -12.95 -16.77 12.19
N PRO A 71 -12.19 -17.05 13.26
CA PRO A 71 -10.90 -17.72 13.14
C PRO A 71 -10.95 -19.07 12.41
N ALA A 72 -12.06 -19.80 12.54
CA ALA A 72 -12.30 -21.04 11.81
C ALA A 72 -12.40 -20.81 10.29
N GLU A 73 -13.19 -19.82 9.87
CA GLU A 73 -13.31 -19.45 8.45
C GLU A 73 -11.95 -19.01 7.87
N MET A 74 -11.18 -18.25 8.65
CA MET A 74 -9.84 -17.83 8.24
C MET A 74 -8.91 -19.03 8.01
N ARG A 75 -8.94 -20.03 8.91
CA ARG A 75 -8.15 -21.26 8.78
C ARG A 75 -8.59 -22.06 7.56
N ASP A 76 -9.89 -22.21 7.34
CA ASP A 76 -10.44 -22.93 6.19
C ASP A 76 -10.05 -22.27 4.86
N ARG A 77 -10.09 -20.94 4.79
CA ARG A 77 -9.62 -20.18 3.63
C ARG A 77 -8.17 -20.46 3.29
N LEU A 78 -7.31 -20.41 4.30
CA LEU A 78 -5.87 -20.67 4.15
C LEU A 78 -5.62 -22.11 3.70
N ALA A 79 -6.35 -23.09 4.27
CA ALA A 79 -6.29 -24.49 3.85
C ALA A 79 -6.72 -24.68 2.37
N GLN A 80 -7.68 -23.89 1.90
CA GLN A 80 -8.11 -23.86 0.49
C GLN A 80 -7.15 -23.09 -0.42
N GLY A 81 -6.09 -22.48 0.12
CA GLY A 81 -5.15 -21.65 -0.63
C GLY A 81 -5.75 -20.31 -1.10
N ARG A 82 -6.84 -19.87 -0.47
CA ARG A 82 -7.46 -18.56 -0.71
C ARG A 82 -6.76 -17.51 0.14
N ALA A 83 -6.63 -16.30 -0.41
CA ALA A 83 -6.08 -15.19 0.34
C ALA A 83 -6.92 -14.88 1.59
N PRO A 84 -6.29 -14.47 2.70
CA PRO A 84 -6.98 -14.09 3.91
C PRO A 84 -7.78 -12.80 3.73
N LEU A 85 -8.82 -12.65 4.55
CA LEU A 85 -9.62 -11.42 4.66
C LEU A 85 -9.30 -10.72 5.98
N PHE A 86 -8.31 -9.85 5.98
CA PHE A 86 -7.95 -9.10 7.18
C PHE A 86 -9.04 -8.08 7.50
N HIS A 87 -9.50 -8.08 8.74
CA HIS A 87 -10.39 -7.07 9.30
C HIS A 87 -9.68 -6.43 10.48
N VAL A 88 -9.44 -5.13 10.41
CA VAL A 88 -8.72 -4.35 11.42
C VAL A 88 -9.67 -3.30 11.99
N ALA A 89 -9.96 -3.36 13.28
CA ALA A 89 -10.89 -2.46 13.95
C ALA A 89 -10.17 -1.26 14.57
N ALA A 90 -10.93 -0.24 14.96
CA ALA A 90 -10.40 1.03 15.51
C ALA A 90 -9.83 0.86 16.93
N GLU A 91 -10.21 -0.22 17.58
CA GLU A 91 -9.83 -0.63 18.92
C GLU A 91 -8.63 -1.57 18.97
N ASP A 92 -8.32 -2.30 17.88
CA ASP A 92 -7.35 -3.41 17.89
C ASP A 92 -6.23 -3.32 16.83
N PHE A 93 -6.17 -2.22 16.08
CA PHE A 93 -5.10 -2.02 15.10
C PHE A 93 -3.73 -1.84 15.76
N ILE A 94 -2.68 -2.21 15.04
CA ILE A 94 -1.29 -2.01 15.48
C ILE A 94 -0.83 -0.61 15.05
N PRO A 95 -0.45 0.30 15.97
CA PRO A 95 0.07 1.62 15.62
C PRO A 95 1.30 1.49 14.70
N SER A 96 1.23 2.10 13.52
CA SER A 96 2.19 1.83 12.44
C SER A 96 2.68 3.07 11.69
N LEU A 97 2.28 4.28 12.11
CA LEU A 97 2.87 5.52 11.59
C LEU A 97 4.16 5.84 12.34
N LEU A 98 5.21 6.25 11.65
CA LEU A 98 6.42 6.77 12.30
C LEU A 98 6.22 8.25 12.60
N SER A 99 6.97 8.80 13.57
CA SER A 99 6.95 10.25 13.85
C SER A 99 7.23 11.08 12.59
N SER A 100 8.17 10.64 11.76
CA SER A 100 8.48 11.29 10.47
C SER A 100 7.34 11.21 9.45
N ASP A 101 6.46 10.20 9.55
CA ASP A 101 5.28 10.11 8.70
C ASP A 101 4.23 11.14 9.15
N VAL A 102 4.02 11.25 10.47
CA VAL A 102 3.11 12.23 11.07
C VAL A 102 3.51 13.66 10.72
N GLU A 103 4.80 13.99 10.82
CA GLU A 103 5.34 15.30 10.39
C GLU A 103 5.04 15.60 8.92
N LYS A 104 5.24 14.63 8.03
CA LYS A 104 4.91 14.79 6.60
C LYS A 104 3.41 14.99 6.39
N ILE A 105 2.58 14.25 7.11
CA ILE A 105 1.12 14.38 7.04
C ILE A 105 0.70 15.78 7.50
N ASP A 106 1.25 16.29 8.60
CA ASP A 106 0.94 17.63 9.11
C ASP A 106 1.38 18.72 8.14
N ASN A 107 2.59 18.61 7.58
CA ASN A 107 3.06 19.53 6.54
C ASN A 107 2.10 19.53 5.34
N LEU A 108 1.66 18.36 4.87
CA LEU A 108 0.68 18.26 3.79
C LEU A 108 -0.67 18.87 4.16
N ARG A 109 -1.15 18.70 5.41
CA ARG A 109 -2.41 19.30 5.88
C ARG A 109 -2.30 20.83 5.94
N ALA A 110 -1.18 21.37 6.42
CA ALA A 110 -0.94 22.79 6.54
C ALA A 110 -0.96 23.51 5.17
N THR A 111 -0.45 22.87 4.10
CA THR A 111 -0.47 23.47 2.74
C THR A 111 -1.87 23.73 2.19
N LYS A 112 -2.90 23.02 2.67
CA LYS A 112 -4.30 23.22 2.23
C LYS A 112 -5.06 24.28 3.02
N GLY A 113 -4.44 24.90 4.03
CA GLY A 113 -5.10 25.85 4.95
C GLY A 113 -6.05 25.15 5.93
N GLY A 114 -6.30 25.77 7.09
CA GLY A 114 -7.31 25.31 8.05
C GLY A 114 -6.97 24.03 8.84
N ALA A 115 -5.73 23.55 8.80
CA ALA A 115 -5.33 22.38 9.57
C ALA A 115 -5.11 22.73 11.05
N HIS A 116 -6.03 22.32 11.91
CA HIS A 116 -5.80 22.35 13.35
C HIS A 116 -4.74 21.31 13.76
N PRO A 117 -3.90 21.64 14.77
CA PRO A 117 -2.98 20.67 15.37
C PRO A 117 -3.74 19.42 15.81
N VAL A 118 -3.18 18.24 15.52
CA VAL A 118 -3.76 16.99 16.00
C VAL A 118 -3.42 16.83 17.49
N PRO A 119 -4.40 16.51 18.36
CA PRO A 119 -4.14 16.31 19.78
C PRO A 119 -3.11 15.20 20.04
N GLU A 120 -2.31 15.37 21.09
CA GLU A 120 -1.23 14.42 21.43
C GLU A 120 -1.76 13.02 21.75
N VAL A 121 -2.97 12.93 22.33
CA VAL A 121 -3.64 11.64 22.57
C VAL A 121 -3.90 10.86 21.28
N VAL A 122 -4.23 11.55 20.18
CA VAL A 122 -4.44 10.91 18.87
C VAL A 122 -3.11 10.50 18.26
N ARG A 123 -2.07 11.33 18.40
CA ARG A 123 -0.70 11.01 17.97
C ARG A 123 -0.17 9.75 18.65
N ALA A 124 -0.27 9.69 19.98
CA ALA A 124 0.16 8.53 20.77
C ALA A 124 -0.58 7.25 20.38
N LYS A 125 -1.86 7.34 19.95
CA LYS A 125 -2.65 6.18 19.52
C LYS A 125 -2.18 5.58 18.18
N VAL A 126 -1.57 6.37 17.29
CA VAL A 126 -1.27 5.93 15.91
C VAL A 126 0.22 5.79 15.63
N ILE A 127 1.08 6.42 16.45
CA ILE A 127 2.52 6.36 16.31
C ILE A 127 3.03 5.01 16.80
N GLY A 128 3.66 4.27 15.89
CA GLY A 128 4.36 3.03 16.16
C GLY A 128 5.88 3.20 16.12
N SER A 129 6.58 2.08 16.25
CA SER A 129 8.04 2.00 16.12
C SER A 129 8.43 1.28 14.83
N LYS A 130 9.69 1.44 14.40
CA LYS A 130 10.25 0.66 13.28
C LYS A 130 10.16 -0.85 13.51
N THR A 131 10.03 -1.29 14.77
CA THR A 131 9.85 -2.71 15.13
C THR A 131 8.51 -3.28 14.71
N THR A 132 7.47 -2.45 14.50
CA THR A 132 6.17 -2.92 14.00
C THR A 132 6.18 -3.17 12.50
N ARG A 133 7.20 -2.67 11.79
CA ARG A 133 7.39 -2.95 10.36
C ARG A 133 7.82 -4.41 10.20
N PRO A 134 7.07 -5.22 9.43
CA PRO A 134 7.41 -6.61 9.25
C PRO A 134 8.70 -6.79 8.46
N GLN A 135 9.49 -7.78 8.88
CA GLN A 135 10.60 -8.28 8.08
C GLN A 135 10.06 -9.31 7.09
N VAL A 136 10.03 -8.92 5.82
CA VAL A 136 9.64 -9.82 4.73
C VAL A 136 10.87 -10.54 4.18
N ALA A 137 10.73 -11.85 3.96
CA ALA A 137 11.82 -12.71 3.51
C ALA A 137 12.13 -12.49 2.03
N SER A 138 11.08 -12.36 1.21
CA SER A 138 11.15 -12.23 -0.24
C SER A 138 11.94 -11.00 -0.69
N LYS A 139 12.84 -11.24 -1.65
CA LYS A 139 13.60 -10.18 -2.33
C LYS A 139 12.70 -9.20 -3.07
N VAL A 140 11.50 -9.61 -3.49
CA VAL A 140 10.54 -8.74 -4.22
C VAL A 140 10.22 -7.47 -3.46
N PHE A 141 10.06 -7.56 -2.14
CA PHE A 141 9.77 -6.39 -1.30
C PHE A 141 11.01 -5.56 -0.95
N LYS A 142 12.22 -6.05 -1.27
CA LYS A 142 13.51 -5.38 -1.06
C LYS A 142 14.08 -4.79 -2.35
N GLU A 143 13.69 -5.32 -3.50
CA GLU A 143 14.13 -4.87 -4.81
C GLU A 143 13.52 -3.51 -5.17
N LYS A 144 14.32 -2.67 -5.84
CA LYS A 144 13.83 -1.39 -6.34
C LYS A 144 12.88 -1.65 -7.50
N ASN A 145 11.77 -0.93 -7.54
CA ASN A 145 10.91 -0.91 -8.72
C ASN A 145 11.74 -0.57 -9.95
N VAL A 146 11.69 -1.46 -10.95
CA VAL A 146 12.33 -1.23 -12.24
C VAL A 146 11.76 0.04 -12.84
N ARG A 147 12.63 0.95 -13.25
CA ARG A 147 12.21 2.16 -13.95
C ARG A 147 12.02 1.81 -15.42
N GLU A 148 10.86 2.15 -15.96
CA GLU A 148 10.54 1.92 -17.37
C GLU A 148 10.17 3.23 -18.06
N CYS A 149 10.39 3.26 -19.37
CA CYS A 149 9.93 4.35 -20.21
C CYS A 149 8.40 4.37 -20.27
N ALA A 150 7.78 5.50 -19.94
CA ALA A 150 6.33 5.65 -19.97
C ALA A 150 5.72 5.61 -21.39
N PHE A 151 6.55 5.64 -22.45
CA PHE A 151 6.12 5.47 -23.84
C PHE A 151 6.34 4.04 -24.33
N CYS A 152 7.61 3.63 -24.48
CA CYS A 152 7.97 2.35 -25.11
C CYS A 152 8.07 1.17 -24.14
N ARG A 153 7.84 1.40 -22.82
CA ARG A 153 7.90 0.38 -21.75
C ARG A 153 9.25 -0.32 -21.58
N GLU A 154 10.30 0.17 -22.25
CA GLU A 154 11.66 -0.34 -22.06
C GLU A 154 12.11 -0.09 -20.62
N ALA A 155 12.46 -1.17 -19.92
CA ALA A 155 12.98 -1.16 -18.58
C ALA A 155 14.47 -0.87 -18.57
N LYS A 156 14.91 0.15 -17.82
CA LYS A 156 16.34 0.47 -17.66
C LYS A 156 16.64 0.83 -16.21
N GLU A 157 17.73 0.30 -15.67
CA GLU A 157 18.18 0.65 -14.32
C GLU A 157 18.74 2.07 -14.23
N LYS A 158 19.36 2.55 -15.30
CA LYS A 158 20.02 3.86 -15.43
C LYS A 158 19.60 4.55 -16.73
N ASP A 159 19.99 5.81 -16.89
CA ASP A 159 19.88 6.57 -18.15
C ASP A 159 18.46 6.87 -18.65
N LEU A 160 17.45 6.80 -17.78
CA LEU A 160 16.13 7.34 -18.06
C LEU A 160 16.05 8.80 -17.62
N MET A 161 15.55 9.65 -18.51
CA MET A 161 15.24 11.04 -18.19
C MET A 161 13.89 11.13 -17.49
N VAL A 162 13.84 11.84 -16.37
CA VAL A 162 12.58 12.13 -15.68
C VAL A 162 11.92 13.37 -16.30
N CYS A 163 10.59 13.40 -16.38
CA CYS A 163 9.87 14.61 -16.76
C CYS A 163 10.27 15.77 -15.82
N SER A 164 10.84 16.83 -16.37
CA SER A 164 11.35 17.97 -15.58
C SER A 164 10.27 18.73 -14.83
N ARG A 165 9.01 18.65 -15.30
CA ARG A 165 7.85 19.32 -14.67
C ARG A 165 7.37 18.55 -13.45
N CYS A 166 6.82 17.34 -13.64
CA CYS A 166 6.21 16.60 -12.55
C CYS A 166 7.18 15.71 -11.76
N LYS A 167 8.32 15.34 -12.34
CA LYS A 167 9.30 14.40 -11.76
C LYS A 167 8.73 13.00 -11.44
N LEU A 168 7.58 12.63 -12.03
CA LEU A 168 6.86 11.38 -11.74
C LEU A 168 7.06 10.27 -12.78
N VAL A 169 7.36 10.62 -14.03
CA VAL A 169 7.46 9.66 -15.15
C VAL A 169 8.83 9.71 -15.80
N TYR A 170 9.26 8.57 -16.34
CA TYR A 170 10.57 8.36 -16.94
C TYR A 170 10.45 8.11 -18.45
N TYR A 171 11.47 8.52 -19.21
CA TYR A 171 11.54 8.34 -20.66
C TYR A 171 12.96 7.97 -21.09
N CYS A 172 13.09 7.16 -22.13
CA CYS A 172 14.39 6.85 -22.76
C CYS A 172 15.11 8.09 -23.30
N GLY A 173 14.37 9.12 -23.68
CA GLY A 173 14.88 10.28 -24.39
C GLY A 173 13.78 11.27 -24.72
N ARG A 174 14.16 12.40 -25.34
CA ARG A 174 13.23 13.46 -25.74
C ARG A 174 12.17 12.96 -26.73
N GLU A 175 12.53 12.04 -27.61
CA GLU A 175 11.59 11.41 -28.55
C GLU A 175 10.45 10.69 -27.84
N CYS A 176 10.76 9.78 -26.91
CA CYS A 176 9.75 9.07 -26.13
C CYS A 176 8.88 10.02 -25.30
N GLN A 177 9.47 11.09 -24.74
CA GLN A 177 8.72 12.11 -24.03
C GLN A 177 7.73 12.85 -24.95
N ARG A 178 8.17 13.25 -26.15
CA ARG A 178 7.33 13.93 -27.15
C ARG A 178 6.17 13.05 -27.60
N LEU A 179 6.43 11.77 -27.84
CA LEU A 179 5.42 10.80 -28.28
C LEU A 179 4.41 10.48 -27.16
N ALA A 180 4.85 10.42 -25.90
CA ALA A 180 3.93 10.26 -24.76
C ALA A 180 3.21 11.54 -24.37
N TRP A 181 3.66 12.72 -24.81
CA TRP A 181 3.13 14.02 -24.36
C TRP A 181 1.62 14.18 -24.52
N PRO A 182 0.96 13.76 -25.63
CA PRO A 182 -0.48 13.89 -25.78
C PRO A 182 -1.28 13.25 -24.65
N ALA A 183 -0.84 12.09 -24.15
CA ALA A 183 -1.44 11.41 -23.01
C ALA A 183 -0.92 11.97 -21.68
N HIS A 184 0.39 12.21 -21.56
CA HIS A 184 1.02 12.65 -20.32
C HIS A 184 0.54 14.03 -19.85
N LYS A 185 0.32 14.97 -20.77
CA LYS A 185 -0.07 16.36 -20.45
C LYS A 185 -1.36 16.45 -19.63
N LEU A 186 -2.25 15.46 -19.73
CA LEU A 186 -3.53 15.43 -19.04
C LEU A 186 -3.36 15.36 -17.51
N PHE A 187 -2.26 14.79 -17.02
CA PHE A 187 -2.01 14.60 -15.58
C PHE A 187 -0.66 15.16 -15.13
N CYS A 188 0.10 15.80 -16.02
CA CYS A 188 1.37 16.45 -15.69
C CYS A 188 1.12 17.71 -14.84
N LYS A 189 1.36 17.63 -13.53
CA LYS A 189 1.33 18.76 -12.60
C LYS A 189 2.75 19.05 -12.13
N GLY A 190 3.15 20.31 -12.23
CA GLY A 190 4.44 20.83 -11.73
C GLY A 190 4.22 21.70 -10.52
#